data_AF-M4BWZ7-F1
#
_entry.id   AF-M4BWZ7-F1
#
_cell.length_a   1.000
_cell.length_b   1.000
_cell.length_c   1.000
_cell.angle_alpha   90.00
_cell.angle_beta   90.00
_cell.angle_gamma   90.00
#
_symmetry.space_group_name_H-M   'P 1'
#
loop_
_entity.id
_entity.type
_entity.pdbx_description
1 polymer ?
#
loop_
_entity_poly.entity_id
_entity_poly.type
_entity_poly.pdbx_seq_one_letter_code
_entity_poly.pdbx_strand_id
1 'polypeptide(L)'
;MAPKTTPFQEKHALEFGLELIKTEKGGAQPVRCLFCIYDRRDKVKIGRSTGRKRKSRVDIKYYTKPFSPQNYRSHNTTQHGKAWAEYSELCKAEKREYFTEKTMIVNTLHHYLDVESDTMEFKVSPPIVETFIGDMFFRNDEMLDSAEDDDKYDLVASDAAKAVTKKITKKSSEKVHAMKLFVKDSETEKNVITIKNVMRYELALDHVGSGMSFRQAAMAIEHAK
;
A
#
# COMPACT_ATOMS: atom_id res chain seq x y z
N MET A 1 24.92 -23.62 36.71
CA MET A 1 25.41 -23.67 35.32
C MET A 1 25.83 -22.26 34.92
N ALA A 2 27.06 -22.05 34.48
CA ALA A 2 27.52 -20.72 34.07
C ALA A 2 26.69 -20.21 32.88
N PRO A 3 26.34 -18.90 32.83
CA PRO A 3 25.60 -18.35 31.71
C PRO A 3 26.41 -18.51 30.41
N LYS A 4 25.77 -18.99 29.35
CA LYS A 4 26.42 -19.13 28.03
C LYS A 4 26.82 -17.74 27.55
N THR A 5 28.10 -17.53 27.27
CA THR A 5 28.69 -16.24 26.84
C THR A 5 29.12 -16.24 25.38
N THR A 6 28.47 -17.03 24.52
CA THR A 6 28.85 -17.21 23.11
C THR A 6 29.02 -15.84 22.41
N PRO A 7 30.23 -15.51 21.91
CA PRO A 7 30.49 -14.28 21.19
C PRO A 7 29.85 -14.30 19.81
N PHE A 8 29.67 -13.11 19.22
CA PHE A 8 29.17 -13.01 17.85
C PHE A 8 30.22 -13.51 16.87
N GLN A 9 29.81 -14.23 15.84
CA GLN A 9 30.69 -14.69 14.77
C GLN A 9 30.35 -13.91 13.50
N GLU A 10 31.34 -13.29 12.86
CA GLU A 10 31.12 -12.45 11.67
C GLU A 10 30.43 -13.19 10.53
N LYS A 11 30.66 -14.49 10.39
CA LYS A 11 29.97 -15.34 9.42
C LYS A 11 28.43 -15.31 9.57
N HIS A 12 27.92 -15.06 10.79
CA HIS A 12 26.49 -14.96 11.05
C HIS A 12 25.87 -13.71 10.41
N ALA A 13 26.67 -12.66 10.14
CA ALA A 13 26.21 -11.45 9.48
C ALA A 13 25.62 -11.77 8.09
N LEU A 14 26.38 -12.47 7.26
CA LEU A 14 25.95 -12.89 5.92
C LEU A 14 25.05 -14.12 5.93
N GLU A 15 25.23 -15.08 6.85
CA GLU A 15 24.39 -16.28 6.88
C GLU A 15 22.94 -15.95 7.24
N PHE A 16 22.71 -15.01 8.17
CA PHE A 16 21.40 -14.72 8.73
C PHE A 16 20.85 -13.32 8.45
N GLY A 17 21.56 -12.51 7.65
CA GLY A 17 21.16 -11.11 7.38
C GLY A 17 21.18 -10.27 8.65
N LEU A 18 22.35 -10.16 9.28
CA LEU A 18 22.55 -9.45 10.54
C LEU A 18 23.62 -8.38 10.43
N GLU A 19 23.50 -7.33 11.24
CA GLU A 19 24.48 -6.26 11.31
C GLU A 19 24.88 -6.00 12.76
N LEU A 20 26.18 -5.98 13.03
CA LEU A 20 26.73 -5.65 14.34
C LEU A 20 26.80 -4.13 14.50
N ILE A 21 26.15 -3.62 15.54
CA ILE A 21 26.17 -2.20 15.85
C ILE A 21 27.38 -1.93 16.74
N LYS A 22 28.31 -1.11 16.23
CA LYS A 22 29.43 -0.61 17.01
C LYS A 22 28.89 0.44 17.98
N THR A 23 28.79 0.09 19.25
CA THR A 23 28.55 1.05 20.33
C THR A 23 29.87 1.68 20.78
N GLU A 24 29.82 2.92 21.26
CA GLU A 24 30.97 3.61 21.82
C GLU A 24 31.58 2.84 23.01
N LYS A 25 32.87 3.11 23.27
CA LYS A 25 33.78 2.30 24.09
C LYS A 25 33.14 1.80 25.39
N GLY A 26 32.82 0.51 25.44
CA GLY A 26 32.39 -0.22 26.65
C GLY A 26 30.94 -0.71 26.67
N GLY A 27 30.11 -0.34 25.70
CA GLY A 27 28.74 -0.82 25.59
C GLY A 27 28.62 -2.28 25.15
N ALA A 28 27.49 -2.92 25.48
CA ALA A 28 27.10 -4.16 24.80
C ALA A 28 27.04 -3.89 23.29
N GLN A 29 27.59 -4.79 22.48
CA GLN A 29 27.53 -4.72 21.02
C GLN A 29 26.29 -5.48 20.55
N PRO A 30 25.11 -4.84 20.39
CA PRO A 30 23.95 -5.55 19.91
C PRO A 30 24.10 -5.83 18.42
N VAL A 31 23.46 -6.91 17.99
CA VAL A 31 23.34 -7.27 16.58
C VAL A 31 21.89 -7.06 16.18
N ARG A 32 21.64 -6.31 15.11
CA ARG A 32 20.28 -6.07 14.60
C ARG A 32 19.99 -6.96 13.40
N CYS A 33 18.72 -7.30 13.23
CA CYS A 33 18.22 -8.00 12.05
C CYS A 33 18.04 -7.03 10.87
N LEU A 34 18.64 -7.35 9.73
CA LEU A 34 18.51 -6.52 8.51
C LEU A 34 17.12 -6.65 7.88
N PHE A 35 16.49 -7.83 7.93
CA PHE A 35 15.11 -8.00 7.45
C PHE A 35 14.10 -7.14 8.22
N CYS A 36 14.32 -6.92 9.52
CA CYS A 36 13.50 -5.96 10.29
C CYS A 36 13.60 -4.53 9.75
N ILE A 37 14.75 -4.14 9.20
CA ILE A 37 15.02 -2.78 8.70
C ILE A 37 14.50 -2.61 7.27
N TYR A 38 14.73 -3.62 6.42
CA TYR A 38 14.54 -3.51 4.97
C TYR A 38 13.30 -4.20 4.42
N ASP A 39 12.78 -5.26 5.05
CA ASP A 39 11.67 -6.05 4.50
C ASP A 39 10.41 -6.02 5.38
N ARG A 40 10.57 -5.60 6.65
CA ARG A 40 9.56 -5.68 7.72
C ARG A 40 9.09 -7.09 8.03
N ARG A 41 8.30 -7.19 9.10
CA ARG A 41 7.59 -8.40 9.46
C ARG A 41 6.56 -8.74 8.40
N ASP A 42 6.55 -10.00 7.95
CA ASP A 42 5.53 -10.55 7.08
C ASP A 42 4.13 -10.30 7.65
N LYS A 43 3.24 -9.78 6.81
CA LYS A 43 1.84 -9.61 7.16
C LYS A 43 1.18 -10.99 7.25
N VAL A 44 0.96 -11.47 8.47
CA VAL A 44 0.17 -12.67 8.71
C VAL A 44 -1.31 -12.30 8.60
N LYS A 45 -2.02 -12.88 7.63
CA LYS A 45 -3.48 -12.82 7.57
C LYS A 45 -4.04 -13.65 8.72
N ILE A 46 -4.33 -13.01 9.86
CA ILE A 46 -5.03 -13.68 10.96
C ILE A 46 -6.48 -13.85 10.50
N GLY A 47 -6.89 -15.10 10.30
CA GLY A 47 -8.24 -15.47 9.92
C GLY A 47 -9.29 -15.02 10.95
N ARG A 48 -10.54 -14.98 10.50
CA ARG A 48 -11.76 -14.52 11.20
C ARG A 48 -12.04 -15.22 12.55
N SER A 49 -11.28 -16.26 12.93
CA SER A 49 -11.52 -17.11 14.10
C SER A 49 -10.75 -16.74 15.37
N THR A 50 -9.80 -15.80 15.33
CA THR A 50 -9.16 -15.30 16.56
C THR A 50 -9.22 -13.78 16.56
N GLY A 51 -10.15 -13.19 17.31
CA GLY A 51 -10.41 -11.76 17.39
C GLY A 51 -9.27 -10.89 17.93
N ARG A 52 -8.04 -11.39 17.94
CA ARG A 52 -6.86 -10.67 18.44
C ARG A 52 -6.02 -10.15 17.27
N LYS A 53 -6.45 -9.02 16.71
CA LYS A 53 -5.61 -8.17 15.86
C LYS A 53 -4.50 -7.59 16.76
N ARG A 54 -3.30 -8.18 16.78
CA ARG A 54 -2.15 -7.52 17.41
C ARG A 54 -1.67 -6.43 16.45
N LYS A 55 -1.52 -5.19 16.94
CA LYS A 55 -0.80 -4.12 16.21
C LYS A 55 0.51 -4.70 15.67
N SER A 56 0.81 -4.47 14.40
CA SER A 56 2.12 -4.78 13.83
C SER A 56 3.16 -4.06 14.69
N ARG A 57 3.95 -4.80 15.48
CA ARG A 57 5.07 -4.21 16.19
C ARG A 57 6.21 -4.08 15.19
N VAL A 58 6.56 -2.84 14.89
CA VAL A 58 7.57 -2.49 13.88
C VAL A 58 8.97 -2.34 14.51
N ASP A 59 9.14 -2.93 15.68
CA ASP A 59 10.38 -2.81 16.44
C ASP A 59 11.46 -3.69 15.80
N ILE A 60 12.62 -3.09 15.58
CA ILE A 60 13.78 -3.77 15.01
C ILE A 60 14.25 -4.80 16.03
N LYS A 61 14.44 -6.06 15.60
CA LYS A 61 14.96 -7.07 16.52
C LYS A 61 16.46 -6.86 16.75
N TYR A 62 16.80 -6.51 17.99
CA TYR A 62 18.17 -6.53 18.50
C TYR A 62 18.43 -7.82 19.28
N TYR A 63 19.66 -8.34 19.14
CA TYR A 63 20.19 -9.48 19.84
C TYR A 63 21.37 -9.05 20.71
N THR A 64 21.40 -9.55 21.93
CA THR A 64 22.52 -9.44 22.85
C THR A 64 23.06 -10.84 23.16
N LYS A 65 24.20 -10.92 23.86
CA LYS A 65 24.78 -12.20 24.28
C LYS A 65 23.76 -13.01 25.10
N PRO A 66 23.67 -14.35 24.92
CA PRO A 66 24.42 -15.18 23.97
C PRO A 66 23.90 -15.11 22.53
N PHE A 67 24.84 -15.04 21.58
CA PHE A 67 24.57 -15.02 20.15
C PHE A 67 24.34 -16.43 19.60
N SER A 68 23.11 -16.92 19.73
CA SER A 68 22.70 -18.26 19.28
C SER A 68 22.12 -18.23 17.85
N PRO A 69 22.67 -19.01 16.90
CA PRO A 69 22.11 -19.16 15.55
C PRO A 69 20.65 -19.61 15.52
N GLN A 70 20.23 -20.41 16.51
CA GLN A 70 18.84 -20.89 16.61
C GLN A 70 17.85 -19.73 16.78
N ASN A 71 18.24 -18.70 17.52
CA ASN A 71 17.39 -17.53 17.75
C ASN A 71 17.21 -16.72 16.46
N TYR A 72 18.28 -16.61 15.66
CA TYR A 72 18.23 -15.92 14.36
C TYR A 72 17.31 -16.66 13.39
N ARG A 73 17.51 -17.98 13.23
CA ARG A 73 16.66 -18.81 12.35
C ARG A 73 15.19 -18.72 12.77
N SER A 74 14.91 -18.92 14.06
CA SER A 74 13.53 -18.85 14.58
C SER A 74 12.88 -17.50 14.30
N HIS A 75 13.60 -16.40 14.50
CA HIS A 75 13.08 -15.07 14.20
C HIS A 75 12.85 -14.87 12.70
N ASN A 76 13.84 -15.18 11.86
CA ASN A 76 13.73 -15.01 10.41
C ASN A 76 12.58 -15.84 9.83
N THR A 77 12.43 -17.10 10.23
CA THR A 77 11.33 -17.96 9.76
C THR A 77 9.96 -17.48 10.24
N THR A 78 9.85 -17.00 11.48
CA THR A 78 8.54 -16.61 12.05
C THR A 78 8.10 -15.20 11.68
N GLN A 79 9.04 -14.28 11.49
CA GLN A 79 8.75 -12.87 11.24
C GLN A 79 9.03 -12.44 9.81
N HIS A 80 9.92 -13.11 9.08
CA HIS A 80 10.35 -12.74 7.75
C HIS A 80 10.35 -13.96 6.81
N GLY A 81 9.42 -14.89 6.99
CA GLY A 81 9.39 -16.17 6.29
C GLY A 81 9.53 -16.07 4.76
N LYS A 82 8.93 -15.06 4.13
CA LYS A 82 9.04 -14.82 2.68
C LYS A 82 10.45 -14.38 2.27
N ALA A 83 10.88 -13.23 2.81
CA ALA A 83 12.20 -12.67 2.50
C ALA A 83 13.34 -13.62 2.93
N TRP A 84 13.15 -14.36 4.03
CA TRP A 84 14.10 -15.37 4.49
C TRP A 84 14.18 -16.57 3.56
N ALA A 85 13.06 -17.06 3.03
CA ALA A 85 13.07 -18.18 2.08
C ALA A 85 13.90 -17.80 0.85
N GLU A 86 13.60 -16.66 0.23
CA GLU A 86 14.34 -16.11 -0.90
C GLU A 86 15.83 -15.93 -0.56
N TYR A 87 16.12 -15.23 0.54
CA TYR A 87 17.49 -14.95 0.94
C TYR A 87 18.29 -16.22 1.24
N SER A 88 17.67 -17.24 1.85
CA SER A 88 18.39 -18.45 2.27
C SER A 88 18.97 -19.23 1.10
N GLU A 89 18.29 -19.19 -0.06
CA GLU A 89 18.67 -19.89 -1.30
C GLU A 89 19.74 -19.13 -2.10
N LEU A 90 19.91 -17.82 -1.88
CA LEU A 90 20.90 -17.02 -2.60
C LEU A 90 22.34 -17.46 -2.35
N CYS A 91 23.19 -17.27 -3.35
CA CYS A 91 24.62 -17.50 -3.21
C CYS A 91 25.27 -16.40 -2.35
N LYS A 92 26.53 -16.63 -1.93
CA LYS A 92 27.24 -15.67 -1.05
C LYS A 92 27.45 -14.30 -1.70
N ALA A 93 27.56 -14.22 -3.02
CA ALA A 93 27.72 -12.96 -3.74
C ALA A 93 26.42 -12.15 -3.69
N GLU A 94 25.31 -12.75 -4.11
CA GLU A 94 23.97 -12.14 -4.09
C GLU A 94 23.54 -11.72 -2.68
N LYS A 95 23.87 -12.52 -1.64
CA LYS A 95 23.60 -12.18 -0.24
C LYS A 95 24.26 -10.87 0.22
N ARG A 96 25.39 -10.47 -0.38
CA ARG A 96 26.07 -9.20 -0.06
C ARG A 96 25.38 -8.01 -0.70
N GLU A 97 24.71 -8.20 -1.83
CA GLU A 97 24.06 -7.14 -2.59
C GLU A 97 22.58 -6.98 -2.21
N TYR A 98 21.96 -8.05 -1.68
CA TYR A 98 20.53 -8.11 -1.34
C TYR A 98 19.97 -6.92 -0.54
N PHE A 99 20.75 -6.35 0.38
CA PHE A 99 20.31 -5.22 1.21
C PHE A 99 20.86 -3.86 0.74
N THR A 100 21.84 -3.84 -0.18
CA THR A 100 22.51 -2.60 -0.61
C THR A 100 21.62 -1.74 -1.49
N GLU A 101 20.79 -2.36 -2.33
CA GLU A 101 19.87 -1.66 -3.23
C GLU A 101 18.53 -1.28 -2.56
N LYS A 102 18.29 -1.76 -1.33
CA LYS A 102 17.02 -1.51 -0.63
C LYS A 102 17.09 -0.23 0.19
N THR A 103 16.06 0.61 0.09
CA THR A 103 15.87 1.72 1.03
C THR A 103 15.44 1.17 2.38
N MET A 104 16.02 1.70 3.47
CA MET A 104 15.60 1.34 4.83
C MET A 104 14.15 1.77 5.03
N ILE A 105 13.24 0.79 5.11
CA ILE A 105 11.81 1.03 5.19
C ILE A 105 11.43 1.82 6.47
N VAL A 106 12.23 1.75 7.54
CA VAL A 106 12.00 2.52 8.78
C VAL A 106 12.10 4.04 8.59
N ASN A 107 12.74 4.50 7.50
CA ASN A 107 12.90 5.91 7.17
C ASN A 107 11.89 6.39 6.12
N THR A 108 11.00 5.53 5.62
CA THR A 108 10.06 5.89 4.56
C THR A 108 8.72 6.35 5.13
N LEU A 109 8.10 7.33 4.49
CA LEU A 109 6.84 7.92 4.95
C LEU A 109 5.72 6.87 5.03
N HIS A 110 5.72 5.89 4.10
CA HIS A 110 4.78 4.75 4.11
C HIS A 110 4.82 3.93 5.39
N HIS A 111 5.91 3.97 6.15
CA HIS A 111 5.97 3.37 7.46
C HIS A 111 4.94 3.87 8.43
N TYR A 112 4.73 5.17 8.44
CA TYR A 112 3.81 5.81 9.34
C TYR A 112 2.42 5.93 8.73
N LEU A 113 2.31 5.96 7.39
CA LEU A 113 1.03 6.12 6.70
C LEU A 113 0.27 4.79 6.49
N ASP A 114 0.90 3.64 6.21
CA ASP A 114 0.17 2.39 5.87
C ASP A 114 -0.41 1.64 7.09
N VAL A 115 -1.30 2.29 7.83
CA VAL A 115 -2.04 1.70 8.95
C VAL A 115 -3.33 1.05 8.45
N GLU A 116 -3.33 -0.28 8.32
CA GLU A 116 -4.47 -1.05 7.78
C GLU A 116 -5.80 -0.92 8.56
N SER A 117 -5.75 -0.46 9.81
CA SER A 117 -6.94 -0.27 10.65
C SER A 117 -7.58 1.11 10.49
N ASP A 118 -6.95 2.01 9.75
CA ASP A 118 -7.41 3.39 9.62
C ASP A 118 -8.32 3.52 8.39
N THR A 119 -9.63 3.60 8.66
CA THR A 119 -10.66 3.74 7.64
C THR A 119 -11.61 4.86 8.02
N MET A 120 -11.99 5.67 7.04
CA MET A 120 -12.99 6.72 7.19
C MET A 120 -14.20 6.38 6.31
N GLU A 121 -15.39 6.49 6.88
CA GLU A 121 -16.64 6.19 6.20
C GLU A 121 -17.51 7.42 6.06
N PHE A 122 -18.06 7.62 4.86
CA PHE A 122 -19.03 8.67 4.58
C PHE A 122 -20.36 8.04 4.20
N LYS A 123 -21.42 8.43 4.89
CA LYS A 123 -22.79 8.02 4.57
C LYS A 123 -23.46 9.09 3.71
N VAL A 124 -23.86 8.72 2.51
CA VAL A 124 -24.43 9.62 1.51
C VAL A 124 -25.84 9.17 1.16
N SER A 125 -26.75 10.14 1.04
CA SER A 125 -28.15 9.88 0.68
C SER A 125 -28.26 9.30 -0.73
N PRO A 126 -29.09 8.27 -0.98
CA PRO A 126 -29.24 7.66 -2.30
C PRO A 126 -29.56 8.64 -3.44
N PRO A 127 -30.46 9.62 -3.27
CA PRO A 127 -30.72 10.62 -4.31
C PRO A 127 -29.47 11.41 -4.71
N ILE A 128 -28.53 11.66 -3.79
CA ILE A 128 -27.27 12.35 -4.12
C ILE A 128 -26.43 11.50 -5.09
N VAL A 129 -26.34 10.20 -4.81
CA VAL A 129 -25.51 9.29 -5.62
C VAL A 129 -26.19 8.98 -6.96
N GLU A 130 -27.48 8.67 -6.95
CA GLU A 130 -28.20 8.24 -8.15
C GLU A 130 -28.51 9.43 -9.06
N THR A 131 -29.09 10.51 -8.53
CA THR A 131 -29.52 11.66 -9.33
C THR A 131 -28.38 12.60 -9.70
N PHE A 132 -27.56 13.02 -8.73
CA PHE A 132 -26.52 14.01 -9.02
C PHE A 132 -25.29 13.36 -9.63
N ILE A 133 -24.73 12.35 -8.98
CA ILE A 133 -23.49 11.72 -9.48
C ILE A 133 -23.80 10.82 -10.67
N GLY A 134 -24.77 9.92 -10.53
CA GLY A 134 -25.12 8.99 -11.60
C GLY A 134 -25.68 9.71 -12.82
N ASP A 135 -26.67 10.56 -12.62
CA ASP A 135 -27.47 11.08 -13.73
C ASP A 135 -27.15 12.50 -14.15
N MET A 136 -26.55 13.37 -13.32
CA MET A 136 -26.16 14.74 -13.74
C MET A 136 -24.70 14.84 -14.15
N PHE A 137 -23.77 14.26 -13.40
CA PHE A 137 -22.34 14.38 -13.67
C PHE A 137 -21.90 13.64 -14.95
N PHE A 138 -22.53 12.51 -15.24
CA PHE A 138 -22.25 11.70 -16.43
C PHE A 138 -23.25 11.92 -17.58
N ARG A 139 -23.96 13.05 -17.62
CA ARG A 139 -24.83 13.39 -18.76
C ARG A 139 -24.03 13.49 -20.05
N ASN A 140 -24.67 13.02 -21.13
CA ASN A 140 -24.16 13.14 -22.49
C ASN A 140 -24.86 14.33 -23.15
N ASP A 141 -24.42 15.55 -22.87
CA ASP A 141 -24.99 16.76 -23.50
C ASP A 141 -24.79 16.76 -25.03
N GLU A 142 -23.80 16.03 -25.56
CA GLU A 142 -23.59 15.84 -27.01
C GLU A 142 -24.74 15.05 -27.69
N MET A 143 -25.65 14.38 -26.96
CA MET A 143 -26.88 13.82 -27.53
C MET A 143 -27.98 14.88 -27.72
N LEU A 144 -27.93 16.00 -27.00
CA LEU A 144 -28.93 17.07 -27.08
C LEU A 144 -28.66 17.97 -28.31
N ASP A 145 -27.40 18.26 -28.62
CA ASP A 145 -27.04 19.12 -29.75
C ASP A 145 -27.19 18.42 -31.13
N SER A 146 -27.38 17.10 -31.16
CA SER A 146 -27.58 16.33 -32.40
C SER A 146 -29.05 16.09 -32.78
N ALA A 147 -30.00 16.62 -32.01
CA ALA A 147 -31.43 16.36 -32.19
C ALA A 147 -32.22 17.54 -32.82
N GLU A 148 -31.55 18.63 -33.21
CA GLU A 148 -32.23 19.82 -33.77
C GLU A 148 -32.00 20.08 -35.27
N ASP A 149 -31.26 19.24 -36.00
CA ASP A 149 -31.18 19.33 -37.47
C ASP A 149 -31.95 18.17 -38.12
N ASP A 150 -33.26 18.37 -38.23
CA ASP A 150 -34.20 17.51 -38.94
C ASP A 150 -34.13 17.77 -40.46
N ASP A 151 -32.97 17.51 -41.07
CA ASP A 151 -32.79 17.54 -42.54
C ASP A 151 -32.25 16.19 -43.06
N LYS A 152 -33.21 15.29 -43.29
CA LYS A 152 -33.17 14.08 -44.13
C LYS A 152 -32.26 14.22 -45.36
N TYR A 153 -31.03 13.69 -45.38
CA TYR A 153 -30.37 13.03 -46.54
C TYR A 153 -29.17 12.15 -46.13
N ASP A 154 -29.27 10.86 -46.47
CA ASP A 154 -28.29 9.82 -46.82
C ASP A 154 -26.94 9.61 -46.06
N LEU A 155 -26.61 8.34 -45.90
CA LEU A 155 -25.58 7.76 -45.02
C LEU A 155 -24.15 7.93 -45.57
N VAL A 156 -23.34 8.73 -44.89
CA VAL A 156 -21.89 8.48 -44.76
C VAL A 156 -21.55 8.55 -43.28
N ALA A 157 -21.12 7.42 -42.71
CA ALA A 157 -20.66 7.33 -41.33
C ALA A 157 -19.41 8.20 -41.15
N SER A 158 -19.62 9.49 -40.90
CA SER A 158 -18.58 10.47 -40.68
C SER A 158 -17.77 10.06 -39.45
N ASP A 159 -16.46 10.33 -39.49
CA ASP A 159 -15.59 10.11 -38.33
C ASP A 159 -16.09 10.84 -37.08
N ALA A 160 -16.94 11.86 -37.24
CA ALA A 160 -17.64 12.55 -36.15
C ALA A 160 -18.68 11.64 -35.45
N ALA A 161 -19.52 10.89 -36.18
CA ALA A 161 -20.48 9.97 -35.56
C ALA A 161 -19.79 8.83 -34.81
N LYS A 162 -18.67 8.33 -35.33
CA LYS A 162 -17.81 7.36 -34.65
C LYS A 162 -17.10 7.95 -33.42
N ALA A 163 -16.71 9.23 -33.47
CA ALA A 163 -16.12 9.92 -32.33
C ALA A 163 -17.13 10.16 -31.19
N VAL A 164 -18.36 10.54 -31.52
CA VAL A 164 -19.46 10.75 -30.55
C VAL A 164 -19.81 9.43 -29.84
N THR A 165 -20.01 8.34 -30.60
CA THR A 165 -20.27 7.01 -30.03
C THR A 165 -19.12 6.51 -29.14
N LYS A 166 -17.87 6.79 -29.49
CA LYS A 166 -16.69 6.48 -28.66
C LYS A 166 -16.65 7.30 -27.36
N LYS A 167 -17.07 8.58 -27.38
CA LYS A 167 -17.16 9.41 -26.18
C LYS A 167 -18.28 8.94 -25.24
N ILE A 168 -19.44 8.60 -25.79
CA ILE A 168 -20.60 8.08 -25.04
C ILE A 168 -20.22 6.77 -24.33
N THR A 169 -19.60 5.84 -25.05
CA THR A 169 -19.16 4.55 -24.47
C THR A 169 -18.09 4.75 -23.40
N LYS A 170 -17.15 5.67 -23.60
CA LYS A 170 -16.16 6.03 -22.57
C LYS A 170 -16.82 6.58 -21.31
N LYS A 171 -17.70 7.58 -21.43
CA LYS A 171 -18.44 8.16 -20.29
C LYS A 171 -19.28 7.10 -19.56
N SER A 172 -19.92 6.18 -20.26
CA SER A 172 -20.69 5.10 -19.61
C SER A 172 -19.78 4.16 -18.82
N SER A 173 -18.60 3.82 -19.36
CA SER A 173 -17.62 3.00 -18.67
C SER A 173 -17.07 3.67 -17.41
N GLU A 174 -16.85 4.99 -17.46
CA GLU A 174 -16.43 5.81 -16.32
C GLU A 174 -17.52 5.88 -15.25
N LYS A 175 -18.80 6.08 -15.64
CA LYS A 175 -19.95 6.02 -14.73
C LYS A 175 -19.97 4.69 -13.98
N VAL A 176 -19.90 3.56 -14.68
CA VAL A 176 -19.91 2.22 -14.05
C VAL A 176 -18.74 2.06 -13.08
N HIS A 177 -17.55 2.58 -13.39
CA HIS A 177 -16.41 2.50 -12.49
C HIS A 177 -16.58 3.38 -11.25
N ALA A 178 -17.02 4.64 -11.42
CA ALA A 178 -17.24 5.57 -10.32
C ALA A 178 -18.32 5.08 -9.35
N MET A 179 -19.41 4.50 -9.88
CA MET A 179 -20.52 3.99 -9.06
C MET A 179 -20.11 2.84 -8.12
N LYS A 180 -19.01 2.11 -8.41
CA LYS A 180 -18.49 1.04 -7.53
C LYS A 180 -17.96 1.56 -6.19
N LEU A 181 -17.69 2.87 -6.07
CA LEU A 181 -17.25 3.47 -4.81
C LEU A 181 -18.38 3.60 -3.78
N PHE A 182 -19.63 3.53 -4.23
CA PHE A 182 -20.82 3.69 -3.40
C PHE A 182 -21.43 2.32 -3.12
N VAL A 183 -21.31 1.85 -1.88
CA VAL A 183 -21.85 0.55 -1.45
C VAL A 183 -23.12 0.79 -0.65
N LYS A 184 -24.25 0.21 -1.05
CA LYS A 184 -25.50 0.31 -0.28
C LYS A 184 -25.36 -0.42 1.06
N ASP A 185 -25.65 0.29 2.15
CA ASP A 185 -25.77 -0.27 3.49
C ASP A 185 -27.18 -0.85 3.66
N SER A 186 -27.26 -2.15 3.95
CA SER A 186 -28.51 -2.89 4.10
C SER A 186 -29.34 -2.44 5.30
N GLU A 187 -28.73 -1.80 6.31
CA GLU A 187 -29.43 -1.39 7.52
C GLU A 187 -29.98 0.03 7.44
N THR A 188 -29.25 0.94 6.78
CA THR A 188 -29.60 2.37 6.76
C THR A 188 -30.14 2.86 5.42
N GLU A 189 -30.19 2.00 4.41
CA GLU A 189 -30.53 2.30 3.01
C GLU A 189 -29.69 3.43 2.38
N LYS A 190 -28.60 3.86 3.04
CA LYS A 190 -27.68 4.89 2.54
C LYS A 190 -26.54 4.25 1.76
N ASN A 191 -25.89 5.05 0.91
CA ASN A 191 -24.65 4.65 0.28
C ASN A 191 -23.47 4.96 1.21
N VAL A 192 -22.56 4.02 1.37
CA VAL A 192 -21.34 4.15 2.17
C VAL A 192 -20.13 4.20 1.24
N ILE A 193 -19.28 5.20 1.48
CA ILE A 193 -17.98 5.34 0.84
C ILE A 193 -16.93 5.06 1.91
N THR A 194 -16.06 4.08 1.68
CA THR A 194 -14.99 3.74 2.62
C THR A 194 -13.64 4.16 2.03
N ILE A 195 -13.01 5.14 2.67
CA ILE A 195 -11.63 5.52 2.40
C ILE A 195 -10.73 4.66 3.29
N LYS A 196 -9.80 3.95 2.67
CA LYS A 196 -8.78 3.16 3.37
C LYS A 196 -7.50 3.97 3.47
N ASN A 197 -6.82 3.88 4.61
CA ASN A 197 -5.62 4.65 4.93
C ASN A 197 -5.91 6.16 4.89
N VAL A 198 -6.49 6.66 5.97
CA VAL A 198 -6.96 8.06 6.08
C VAL A 198 -5.78 9.01 5.98
N MET A 199 -4.68 8.74 6.67
CA MET A 199 -3.47 9.57 6.62
C MET A 199 -2.94 9.78 5.19
N ARG A 200 -2.93 8.75 4.35
CA ARG A 200 -2.51 8.87 2.94
C ARG A 200 -3.51 9.68 2.12
N TYR A 201 -4.80 9.55 2.41
CA TYR A 201 -5.84 10.32 1.76
C TYR A 201 -5.75 11.81 2.11
N GLU A 202 -5.62 12.15 3.40
CA GLU A 202 -5.46 13.52 3.88
C GLU A 202 -4.21 14.17 3.29
N LEU A 203 -3.07 13.47 3.28
CA LEU A 203 -1.85 13.98 2.65
C LEU A 203 -2.04 14.23 1.14
N ALA A 204 -2.78 13.38 0.44
CA ALA A 204 -3.10 13.60 -0.97
C ALA A 204 -3.96 14.85 -1.17
N LEU A 205 -4.96 15.05 -0.30
CA LEU A 205 -5.80 16.25 -0.33
C LEU A 205 -5.01 17.51 0.00
N ASP A 206 -4.08 17.46 0.95
CA ASP A 206 -3.24 18.61 1.32
C ASP A 206 -2.32 19.01 0.17
N HIS A 207 -1.72 18.04 -0.53
CA HIS A 207 -0.94 18.30 -1.74
C HIS A 207 -1.79 18.94 -2.84
N VAL A 208 -3.00 18.44 -3.06
CA VAL A 208 -3.93 19.01 -4.05
C VAL A 208 -4.37 20.41 -3.64
N GLY A 209 -4.70 20.63 -2.37
CA GLY A 209 -5.06 21.93 -1.80
C GLY A 209 -3.90 22.94 -1.88
N SER A 210 -2.66 22.46 -1.86
CA SER A 210 -1.45 23.27 -2.06
C SER A 210 -1.13 23.56 -3.53
N GLY A 211 -1.98 23.11 -4.48
CA GLY A 211 -1.86 23.41 -5.90
C GLY A 211 -1.25 22.29 -6.75
N MET A 212 -0.99 21.11 -6.20
CA MET A 212 -0.60 19.95 -7.02
C MET A 212 -1.82 19.38 -7.77
N SER A 213 -1.62 18.93 -9.00
CA SER A 213 -2.63 18.11 -9.67
C SER A 213 -2.74 16.73 -8.99
N PHE A 214 -3.88 16.06 -9.12
CA PHE A 214 -4.06 14.68 -8.62
C PHE A 214 -2.98 13.72 -9.13
N ARG A 215 -2.50 13.89 -10.37
CA ARG A 215 -1.40 13.10 -10.93
C ARG A 215 -0.08 13.37 -10.20
N GLN A 216 0.25 14.63 -9.96
CA GLN A 216 1.47 15.00 -9.22
C GLN A 216 1.41 14.52 -7.77
N ALA A 217 0.26 14.68 -7.10
CA ALA A 217 0.07 14.19 -5.74
C ALA A 217 0.21 12.66 -5.68
N ALA A 218 -0.34 11.93 -6.65
CA ALA A 218 -0.16 10.48 -6.74
C ALA A 218 1.31 10.09 -6.91
N MET A 219 2.04 10.75 -7.82
CA MET A 219 3.47 10.51 -8.02
C MET A 219 4.31 10.83 -6.78
N ALA A 220 4.03 11.95 -6.11
CA ALA A 220 4.74 12.35 -4.89
C ALA A 220 4.56 11.32 -3.77
N ILE A 221 3.33 10.83 -3.60
CA ILE A 221 3.03 9.80 -2.60
C ILE A 221 3.63 8.45 -2.99
N GLU A 222 3.71 8.10 -4.28
CA GLU A 222 4.33 6.83 -4.70
C GLU A 222 5.86 6.84 -4.58
N HIS A 223 6.49 7.99 -4.79
CA HIS A 223 7.94 8.15 -4.69
C HIS A 223 8.43 8.17 -3.23
N ALA A 224 7.55 8.44 -2.26
CA ALA A 224 7.91 8.47 -0.84
C ALA A 224 8.17 7.08 -0.21
N LYS A 225 8.17 6.02 -1.02
CA LYS A 225 8.33 4.58 -0.70
C LYS A 225 9.72 4.16 -0.24
#